data_AF-A0A849M1W6-F1
#
_entry.id   AF-A0A849M1W6-F1
#
_cell.length_a   1.000
_cell.length_b   1.000
_cell.length_c   1.000
_cell.angle_alpha   90.00
_cell.angle_beta   90.00
_cell.angle_gamma   90.00
#
_symmetry.space_group_name_H-M   'P 1'
#
loop_
_entity.id
_entity.type
_entity.pdbx_description
1 polymer ?
#
loop_
_entity_poly.entity_id
_entity_poly.type
_entity_poly.pdbx_seq_one_letter_code
_entity_poly.pdbx_strand_id
1 'polypeptide(L)'
;MKKIKTLDDVLGHIEDLRETIRFSDDLFPLVKDLFIFLKDMIPLLMEANISIKESTSRIPTATENIDNISEMTESSTNQVLDSIDTISGKLSALGEMIKKDSGAEEQTVLVDEISSMTNEMIFAFQFQDITTQKLEHTSRILKTVHDKFETLFKSFESMRMNSAMGSDVAKALEVEFQKQSIKEVENKEYFDEKTKDIMHHDTAVSQDDIDSLFK
;
A
#
# COMPACT_ATOMS: atom_id res chain seq x y z
N MET A 1 9.58 -54.63 31.08
CA MET A 1 8.67 -55.69 30.60
C MET A 1 8.22 -56.54 31.79
N LYS A 2 6.98 -56.36 32.26
CA LYS A 2 6.38 -57.26 33.28
C LYS A 2 6.22 -58.65 32.65
N LYS A 3 6.74 -59.70 33.29
CA LYS A 3 6.55 -61.09 32.82
C LYS A 3 5.12 -61.52 33.12
N ILE A 4 4.34 -61.79 32.08
CA ILE A 4 2.99 -62.38 32.15
C ILE A 4 3.13 -63.76 32.80
N LYS A 5 2.49 -63.99 33.95
CA LYS A 5 2.58 -65.27 34.66
C LYS A 5 1.23 -65.93 34.89
N THR A 6 0.12 -65.20 34.75
CA THR A 6 -1.23 -65.71 35.02
C THR A 6 -2.24 -65.26 33.95
N LEU A 7 -3.38 -65.96 33.85
CA LEU A 7 -4.47 -65.59 32.93
C LEU A 7 -5.07 -64.21 33.30
N ASP A 8 -5.07 -63.86 34.59
CA ASP A 8 -5.49 -62.55 35.09
C ASP A 8 -4.57 -61.42 34.59
N ASP A 9 -3.26 -61.67 34.44
CA ASP A 9 -2.34 -60.69 33.84
C ASP A 9 -2.69 -60.42 32.37
N VAL A 10 -3.14 -61.45 31.63
CA VAL A 10 -3.56 -61.32 30.23
C VAL A 10 -4.88 -60.57 30.12
N LEU A 11 -5.84 -60.85 31.01
CA LEU A 11 -7.13 -60.14 31.07
C LEU A 11 -6.93 -58.67 31.42
N GLY A 12 -6.05 -58.35 32.38
CA GLY A 12 -5.70 -56.96 32.70
C GLY A 12 -5.08 -56.21 31.51
N HIS A 13 -4.21 -56.86 30.73
CA HIS A 13 -3.67 -56.22 29.51
C HIS A 13 -4.72 -56.05 28.40
N ILE A 14 -5.72 -56.93 28.33
CA ILE A 14 -6.85 -56.79 27.40
C ILE A 14 -7.75 -55.61 27.84
N GLU A 15 -7.94 -55.42 29.14
CA GLU A 15 -8.65 -54.24 29.68
C GLU A 15 -7.87 -52.94 29.42
N ASP A 16 -6.56 -52.92 29.68
CA ASP A 16 -5.69 -51.77 29.36
C ASP A 16 -5.70 -51.44 27.86
N LEU A 17 -5.66 -52.47 27.00
CA LEU A 17 -5.76 -52.29 25.54
C LEU A 17 -7.15 -51.75 25.14
N ARG A 18 -8.21 -52.23 25.77
CA ARG A 18 -9.58 -51.74 25.56
C ARG A 18 -9.74 -50.28 25.97
N GLU A 19 -9.13 -49.86 27.08
CA GLU A 19 -9.11 -48.45 27.49
C GLU A 19 -8.32 -47.58 26.51
N THR A 20 -7.18 -48.07 26.01
CA THR A 20 -6.39 -47.38 24.99
C THR A 20 -7.16 -47.24 23.66
N ILE A 21 -7.92 -48.27 23.27
CA ILE A 21 -8.78 -48.23 22.08
C ILE A 21 -9.94 -47.24 22.27
N ARG A 22 -10.60 -47.23 23.44
CA ARG A 22 -11.64 -46.23 23.74
C ARG A 22 -11.10 -44.80 23.75
N PHE A 23 -9.91 -44.60 24.31
CA PHE A 23 -9.22 -43.30 24.22
C PHE A 23 -8.94 -42.92 22.77
N SER A 24 -8.58 -43.87 21.91
CA SER A 24 -8.42 -43.63 20.47
C SER A 24 -9.74 -43.32 19.75
N ASP A 25 -10.87 -43.92 20.17
CA ASP A 25 -12.20 -43.63 19.64
C ASP A 25 -12.65 -42.20 19.94
N ASP A 26 -12.20 -41.62 21.06
CA ASP A 26 -12.46 -40.22 21.43
C ASP A 26 -11.43 -39.25 20.82
N LEU A 27 -10.19 -39.69 20.61
CA LEU A 27 -9.12 -38.89 20.01
C LEU A 27 -9.29 -38.74 18.49
N PHE A 28 -9.81 -39.75 17.81
CA PHE A 28 -9.94 -39.76 16.36
C PHE A 28 -10.93 -38.70 15.83
N PRO A 29 -12.11 -38.48 16.44
CA PRO A 29 -12.98 -37.35 16.12
C PRO A 29 -12.30 -36.00 16.30
N LEU A 30 -11.54 -35.80 17.39
CA LEU A 30 -10.82 -34.56 17.64
C LEU A 30 -9.75 -34.28 16.57
N VAL A 31 -8.97 -35.31 16.20
CA VAL A 31 -7.97 -35.21 15.12
C VAL A 31 -8.66 -34.97 13.77
N LYS A 32 -9.78 -35.64 13.50
CA LYS A 32 -10.58 -35.43 12.29
C LYS A 32 -11.12 -34.01 12.20
N ASP A 33 -11.69 -33.48 13.27
CA ASP A 33 -12.21 -32.11 13.32
C ASP A 33 -11.07 -31.08 13.17
N LEU A 34 -9.90 -31.36 13.74
CA LEU A 34 -8.69 -30.57 13.50
C LEU A 34 -8.26 -30.59 12.03
N PHE A 35 -8.31 -31.74 11.36
CA PHE A 35 -8.01 -31.84 9.93
C PHE A 35 -9.06 -31.13 9.06
N ILE A 36 -10.35 -31.19 9.41
CA ILE A 36 -11.41 -30.44 8.73
C ILE A 36 -11.18 -28.94 8.92
N PHE A 37 -10.90 -28.49 10.13
CA PHE A 37 -10.57 -27.09 10.42
C PHE A 37 -9.33 -26.63 9.65
N LEU A 38 -8.27 -27.43 9.62
CA LEU A 38 -7.08 -27.12 8.81
C LEU A 38 -7.44 -27.06 7.33
N LYS A 39 -8.24 -28.00 6.81
CA LYS A 39 -8.72 -27.99 5.41
C LYS A 39 -9.48 -26.71 5.06
N ASP A 40 -10.22 -26.13 6.01
CA ASP A 40 -11.02 -24.93 5.78
C ASP A 40 -10.22 -23.63 5.99
N MET A 41 -9.26 -23.61 6.92
CA MET A 41 -8.40 -22.45 7.20
C MET A 41 -7.29 -22.26 6.17
N ILE A 42 -6.81 -23.36 5.61
CA ILE A 42 -5.74 -23.38 4.60
C ILE A 42 -6.09 -22.49 3.39
N PRO A 43 -7.26 -22.61 2.73
CA PRO A 43 -7.67 -21.73 1.64
C PRO A 43 -7.80 -20.25 2.03
N LEU A 44 -8.28 -19.96 3.25
CA LEU A 44 -8.42 -18.58 3.72
C LEU A 44 -7.06 -17.92 3.97
N LEU A 45 -6.12 -18.65 4.56
CA LEU A 45 -4.74 -18.19 4.73
C LEU A 45 -4.06 -18.01 3.37
N MET A 46 -4.42 -18.82 2.39
CA MET A 46 -3.91 -18.77 1.02
C MET A 46 -4.39 -17.52 0.28
N GLU A 47 -5.70 -17.27 0.31
CA GLU A 47 -6.33 -16.08 -0.27
C GLU A 47 -5.78 -14.81 0.38
N ALA A 48 -5.64 -14.79 1.70
CA ALA A 48 -5.00 -13.69 2.42
C ALA A 48 -3.54 -13.53 2.01
N ASN A 49 -2.77 -14.61 1.89
CA ASN A 49 -1.36 -14.57 1.51
C ASN A 49 -1.16 -14.01 0.09
N ILE A 50 -1.96 -14.45 -0.88
CA ILE A 50 -1.93 -13.92 -2.25
C ILE A 50 -2.34 -12.44 -2.26
N SER A 51 -3.50 -12.13 -1.68
CA SER A 51 -4.05 -10.77 -1.68
C SER A 51 -3.10 -9.77 -1.00
N ILE A 52 -2.52 -10.15 0.14
CA ILE A 52 -1.53 -9.33 0.84
C ILE A 52 -0.24 -9.25 0.02
N LYS A 53 0.24 -10.32 -0.62
CA LYS A 53 1.49 -10.32 -1.41
C LYS A 53 1.36 -9.43 -2.65
N GLU A 54 0.25 -9.52 -3.36
CA GLU A 54 -0.07 -8.66 -4.50
C GLU A 54 -0.29 -7.20 -4.10
N SER A 55 -1.00 -6.95 -2.99
CA SER A 55 -1.17 -5.59 -2.48
C SER A 55 0.17 -4.99 -2.02
N THR A 56 1.01 -5.79 -1.37
CA THR A 56 2.33 -5.41 -0.86
C THR A 56 3.30 -5.10 -2.00
N SER A 57 3.22 -5.82 -3.12
CA SER A 57 4.13 -5.60 -4.27
C SER A 57 3.89 -4.28 -5.00
N ARG A 58 2.72 -3.66 -4.81
CA ARG A 58 2.36 -2.36 -5.40
C ARG A 58 2.67 -1.17 -4.49
N ILE A 59 2.91 -1.40 -3.19
CA ILE A 59 3.33 -0.35 -2.24
C ILE A 59 4.61 0.38 -2.70
N PRO A 60 5.67 -0.30 -3.21
CA PRO A 60 6.86 0.37 -3.73
C PRO A 60 6.55 1.36 -4.85
N THR A 61 5.73 0.98 -5.83
CA THR A 61 5.33 1.87 -6.93
C THR A 61 4.50 3.05 -6.43
N ALA A 62 3.59 2.85 -5.47
CA ALA A 62 2.85 3.94 -4.86
C ALA A 62 3.76 4.92 -4.10
N THR A 63 4.78 4.38 -3.41
CA THR A 63 5.81 5.16 -2.72
C THR A 63 6.62 6.00 -3.71
N GLU A 64 7.10 5.38 -4.80
CA GLU A 64 7.82 6.07 -5.87
C GLU A 64 6.98 7.18 -6.52
N ASN A 65 5.69 6.91 -6.77
CA ASN A 65 4.78 7.93 -7.29
C ASN A 65 4.60 9.11 -6.33
N ILE A 66 4.53 8.87 -5.01
CA ILE A 66 4.44 9.94 -4.01
C ILE A 66 5.73 10.79 -4.01
N ASP A 67 6.89 10.14 -4.06
CA ASP A 67 8.18 10.82 -4.11
C ASP A 67 8.29 11.68 -5.38
N ASN A 68 7.92 11.14 -6.55
CA ASN A 68 7.88 11.88 -7.82
C ASN A 68 6.91 13.07 -7.78
N ILE A 69 5.71 12.91 -7.21
CA ILE A 69 4.75 14.01 -7.04
C ILE A 69 5.34 15.10 -6.15
N SER A 70 6.04 14.73 -5.08
CA SER A 70 6.70 15.67 -4.19
C SER A 70 7.76 16.49 -4.93
N GLU A 71 8.63 15.84 -5.71
CA GLU A 71 9.66 16.49 -6.51
C GLU A 71 9.07 17.41 -7.58
N MET A 72 8.07 16.94 -8.34
CA MET A 72 7.39 17.76 -9.34
C MET A 72 6.72 18.97 -8.71
N THR A 73 6.04 18.80 -7.57
CA THR A 73 5.39 19.90 -6.85
C THR A 73 6.39 20.92 -6.36
N GLU A 74 7.57 20.48 -5.90
CA GLU A 74 8.66 21.37 -5.52
C GLU A 74 9.21 22.16 -6.70
N SER A 75 9.50 21.48 -7.81
CA SER A 75 9.96 22.12 -9.05
C SER A 75 8.96 23.15 -9.57
N SER A 76 7.67 22.78 -9.65
CA SER A 76 6.61 23.69 -10.10
C SER A 76 6.42 24.87 -9.16
N THR A 77 6.50 24.67 -7.83
CA THR A 77 6.35 25.78 -6.88
C THR A 77 7.53 26.76 -6.98
N ASN A 78 8.76 26.26 -7.15
CA ASN A 78 9.92 27.11 -7.42
C ASN A 78 9.72 27.94 -8.69
N GLN A 79 9.23 27.34 -9.79
CA GLN A 79 8.94 28.06 -11.03
C GLN A 79 7.88 29.16 -10.84
N VAL A 80 6.86 28.90 -10.01
CA VAL A 80 5.83 29.90 -9.68
C VAL A 80 6.42 31.04 -8.85
N LEU A 81 7.27 30.74 -7.86
CA LEU A 81 7.95 31.75 -7.06
C LEU A 81 8.90 32.62 -7.91
N ASP A 82 9.66 32.02 -8.83
CA ASP A 82 10.49 32.76 -9.78
C ASP A 82 9.67 33.69 -10.69
N SER A 83 8.48 33.23 -11.09
CA SER A 83 7.53 34.03 -11.88
C SER A 83 6.97 35.20 -11.07
N ILE A 84 6.63 34.97 -9.80
CA ILE A 84 6.20 35.99 -8.84
C ILE A 84 7.31 37.02 -8.63
N ASP A 85 8.57 36.60 -8.44
CA ASP A 85 9.70 37.51 -8.29
C ASP A 85 9.89 38.39 -9.53
N THR A 86 9.73 37.80 -10.71
CA THR A 86 9.75 38.54 -11.98
C THR A 86 8.61 39.56 -12.07
N ILE A 87 7.40 39.19 -11.63
CA ILE A 87 6.22 40.09 -11.58
C ILE A 87 6.49 41.23 -10.61
N SER A 88 6.98 40.94 -9.41
CA SER A 88 7.31 41.91 -8.37
C SER A 88 8.38 42.91 -8.84
N GLY A 89 9.42 42.43 -9.54
CA GLY A 89 10.43 43.28 -10.14
C GLY A 89 9.87 44.21 -11.23
N LYS A 90 8.99 43.69 -12.10
CA LYS A 90 8.32 44.49 -13.14
C LYS A 90 7.36 45.52 -12.54
N LEU A 91 6.62 45.18 -11.50
CA LEU A 91 5.73 46.08 -10.78
C LEU A 91 6.51 47.21 -10.11
N SER A 92 7.64 46.90 -9.49
CA SER A 92 8.51 47.90 -8.88
C SER A 92 9.02 48.91 -9.92
N ALA A 93 9.50 48.43 -11.06
CA ALA A 93 9.94 49.28 -12.16
C ALA A 93 8.80 50.13 -12.75
N LEU A 94 7.60 49.54 -12.90
CA LEU A 94 6.41 50.24 -13.36
C LEU A 94 5.99 51.33 -12.37
N GLY A 95 6.01 51.04 -11.06
CA GLY A 95 5.74 52.01 -10.01
C GLY A 95 6.70 53.19 -10.01
N GLU A 96 8.00 52.97 -10.26
CA GLU A 96 8.98 54.06 -10.41
C GLU A 96 8.73 54.93 -11.64
N MET A 97 8.29 54.33 -12.76
CA MET A 97 7.94 55.07 -13.98
C MET A 97 6.69 55.93 -13.78
N ILE A 98 5.67 55.37 -13.14
CA ILE A 98 4.40 56.04 -12.84
C ILE A 98 4.60 57.20 -11.87
N LYS A 99 5.43 57.04 -10.83
CA LYS A 99 5.74 58.11 -9.85
C LYS A 99 6.45 59.33 -10.46
N LYS A 100 7.03 59.20 -11.65
CA LYS A 100 7.64 60.33 -12.38
C LYS A 100 6.62 61.15 -13.17
N ASP A 101 5.41 60.64 -13.36
CA ASP A 101 4.33 61.33 -14.07
C ASP A 101 3.30 61.87 -13.06
N SER A 102 3.19 63.20 -12.97
CA SER A 102 2.49 63.91 -11.89
C SER A 102 0.97 63.69 -11.83
N GLY A 103 0.39 62.91 -12.76
CA GLY A 103 -1.05 62.66 -12.89
C GLY A 103 -1.49 61.20 -12.63
N ALA A 104 -0.60 60.36 -12.09
CA ALA A 104 -0.76 58.90 -12.11
C ALA A 104 -1.06 58.27 -10.73
N GLU A 105 -1.82 58.96 -9.88
CA GLU A 105 -2.17 58.50 -8.52
C GLU A 105 -2.94 57.18 -8.51
N GLU A 106 -3.94 57.03 -9.39
CA GLU A 106 -4.77 55.81 -9.48
C GLU A 106 -3.98 54.59 -9.95
N GLN A 107 -3.02 54.79 -10.87
CA GLN A 107 -2.13 53.74 -11.36
C GLN A 107 -1.09 53.32 -10.33
N THR A 108 -0.68 54.24 -9.44
CA THR A 108 0.21 53.93 -8.32
C THR A 108 -0.49 53.01 -7.32
N VAL A 109 -1.75 53.29 -6.99
CA VAL A 109 -2.56 52.45 -6.09
C VAL A 109 -2.72 51.02 -6.64
N LEU A 110 -3.02 50.88 -7.93
CA LEU A 110 -3.13 49.55 -8.57
C LEU A 110 -1.82 48.75 -8.52
N VAL A 111 -0.67 49.40 -8.71
CA VAL A 111 0.65 48.73 -8.61
C VAL A 111 0.92 48.26 -7.19
N ASP A 112 0.58 49.06 -6.19
CA ASP A 112 0.74 48.71 -4.77
C ASP A 112 -0.21 47.55 -4.38
N GLU A 113 -1.45 47.54 -4.89
CA GLU A 113 -2.41 46.44 -4.70
C GLU A 113 -1.90 45.13 -5.30
N ILE A 114 -1.44 45.14 -6.56
CA ILE A 114 -0.89 43.92 -7.20
C ILE A 114 0.38 43.45 -6.48
N SER A 115 1.21 44.38 -5.99
CA SER A 115 2.40 44.04 -5.19
C SER A 115 2.01 43.35 -3.87
N SER A 116 0.95 43.82 -3.21
CA SER A 116 0.40 43.17 -2.01
C SER A 116 -0.11 41.76 -2.32
N MET A 117 -0.88 41.59 -3.41
CA MET A 117 -1.36 40.27 -3.84
C MET A 117 -0.23 39.30 -4.16
N THR A 118 0.86 39.80 -4.74
CA THR A 118 2.05 39.00 -5.07
C THR A 118 2.73 38.49 -3.80
N ASN A 119 2.83 39.33 -2.77
CA ASN A 119 3.35 38.92 -1.45
C ASN A 119 2.44 37.91 -0.76
N GLU A 120 1.12 38.10 -0.83
CA GLU A 120 0.14 37.14 -0.30
C GLU A 120 0.25 35.77 -0.99
N MET A 121 0.48 35.74 -2.31
CA MET A 121 0.74 34.49 -3.04
C MET A 121 2.01 33.80 -2.54
N ILE A 122 3.12 34.52 -2.32
CA ILE A 122 4.36 33.93 -1.76
C ILE A 122 4.07 33.26 -0.41
N PHE A 123 3.36 33.94 0.49
CA PHE A 123 2.97 33.35 1.78
C PHE A 123 2.04 32.14 1.59
N ALA A 124 1.10 32.25 0.65
CA ALA A 124 0.17 31.19 0.35
C ALA A 124 0.85 29.94 -0.20
N PHE A 125 2.04 30.00 -0.81
CA PHE A 125 2.80 28.83 -1.27
C PHE A 125 3.62 28.13 -0.17
N GLN A 126 3.76 28.72 1.02
CA GLN A 126 4.58 28.14 2.11
C GLN A 126 4.00 26.84 2.70
N PHE A 127 2.70 26.56 2.51
CA PHE A 127 2.09 25.27 2.91
C PHE A 127 2.68 24.05 2.18
N GLN A 128 3.41 24.27 1.09
CA GLN A 128 4.01 23.22 0.29
C GLN A 128 5.05 22.42 1.10
N ASP A 129 5.87 23.06 1.94
CA ASP A 129 6.85 22.38 2.80
C ASP A 129 6.16 21.39 3.76
N ILE A 130 5.04 21.80 4.36
CA ILE A 130 4.20 20.92 5.20
C ILE A 130 3.64 19.75 4.40
N THR A 131 3.27 19.98 3.14
CA THR A 131 2.70 18.96 2.25
C THR A 131 3.77 17.94 1.84
N THR A 132 4.94 18.40 1.42
CA THR A 132 6.12 17.57 1.13
C THR A 132 6.49 16.71 2.34
N GLN A 133 6.60 17.30 3.53
CA GLN A 133 6.91 16.54 4.76
C GLN A 133 5.87 15.47 5.08
N LYS A 134 4.58 15.75 4.88
CA LYS A 134 3.50 14.76 5.07
C LYS A 134 3.54 13.64 4.04
N LEU A 135 3.85 13.96 2.78
CA LEU A 135 4.02 12.97 1.72
C LEU A 135 5.22 12.07 2.00
N GLU A 136 6.37 12.65 2.37
CA GLU A 136 7.57 11.91 2.73
C GLU A 136 7.32 10.99 3.94
N HIS A 137 6.65 11.49 4.98
CA HIS A 137 6.26 10.67 6.13
C HIS A 137 5.34 9.51 5.73
N THR A 138 4.40 9.74 4.82
CA THR A 138 3.49 8.70 4.30
C THR A 138 4.26 7.64 3.50
N SER A 139 5.17 8.07 2.64
CA SER A 139 6.11 7.22 1.88
C SER A 139 6.93 6.32 2.82
N ARG A 140 7.50 6.87 3.90
CA ARG A 140 8.23 6.10 4.91
C ARG A 140 7.35 5.08 5.66
N ILE A 141 6.11 5.44 6.00
CA ILE A 141 5.15 4.49 6.62
C ILE A 141 4.88 3.34 5.67
N LEU A 142 4.54 3.64 4.41
CA LEU A 142 4.25 2.64 3.39
C LEU A 142 5.42 1.68 3.20
N LYS A 143 6.65 2.20 3.10
CA LYS A 143 7.87 1.39 3.04
C LYS A 143 8.04 0.47 4.26
N THR A 144 7.82 1.01 5.46
CA THR A 144 7.90 0.23 6.70
C THR A 144 6.86 -0.90 6.74
N VAL A 145 5.64 -0.62 6.26
CA VAL A 145 4.57 -1.62 6.14
C VAL A 145 4.97 -2.71 5.15
N HIS A 146 5.53 -2.34 3.99
CA HIS A 146 6.04 -3.27 2.99
C HIS A 146 7.12 -4.20 3.58
N ASP A 147 8.14 -3.65 4.24
CA ASP A 147 9.24 -4.43 4.83
C ASP A 147 8.75 -5.43 5.89
N LYS A 148 7.74 -5.02 6.69
CA LYS A 148 7.11 -5.92 7.66
C LYS A 148 6.37 -7.07 6.99
N PHE A 149 5.60 -6.79 5.94
CA PHE A 149 4.92 -7.84 5.17
C PHE A 149 5.92 -8.77 4.50
N GLU A 150 7.00 -8.25 3.90
CA GLU A 150 8.04 -9.07 3.31
C GLU A 150 8.69 -10.02 4.34
N THR A 151 8.97 -9.51 5.54
CA THR A 151 9.51 -10.31 6.65
C THR A 151 8.53 -11.38 7.11
N LEU A 152 7.23 -11.06 7.20
CA LEU A 152 6.18 -12.01 7.54
C LEU A 152 6.08 -13.12 6.49
N PHE A 153 6.12 -12.78 5.19
CA PHE A 153 6.10 -13.76 4.11
C PHE A 153 7.31 -14.70 4.16
N LYS A 154 8.53 -14.17 4.33
CA LYS A 154 9.75 -14.97 4.47
C LYS A 154 9.66 -15.93 5.67
N SER A 155 9.08 -15.47 6.79
CA SER A 155 8.88 -16.28 8.00
C SER A 155 7.87 -17.42 7.76
N PHE A 156 6.76 -17.11 7.08
CA PHE A 156 5.74 -18.09 6.72
C PHE A 156 6.27 -19.15 5.74
N GLU A 157 6.98 -18.73 4.68
CA GLU A 157 7.63 -19.64 3.73
C GLU A 157 8.67 -20.54 4.42
N SER A 158 9.46 -20.00 5.34
CA SER A 158 10.44 -20.79 6.11
C SER A 158 9.77 -21.82 7.02
N MET A 159 8.65 -21.47 7.68
CA MET A 159 7.86 -22.40 8.49
C MET A 159 7.30 -23.56 7.65
N ARG A 160 6.86 -23.27 6.42
CA ARG A 160 6.36 -24.26 5.45
C ARG A 160 7.45 -25.26 5.05
N MET A 161 8.68 -24.80 4.86
CA MET A 161 9.80 -25.61 4.32
C MET A 161 10.53 -26.45 5.39
N ASN A 162 10.45 -26.08 6.67
CA ASN A 162 11.27 -26.67 7.73
C ASN A 162 10.62 -27.85 8.50
N SER A 163 9.43 -28.33 8.10
CA SER A 163 8.81 -29.52 8.71
C SER A 163 8.30 -30.50 7.66
N ALA A 164 8.44 -31.81 7.93
CA ALA A 164 7.96 -32.87 7.04
C ALA A 164 6.44 -32.76 6.81
N MET A 165 5.68 -32.49 7.88
CA MET A 165 4.24 -32.21 7.81
C MET A 165 3.93 -30.90 7.07
N GLY A 166 4.75 -29.86 7.22
CA GLY A 166 4.60 -28.59 6.50
C GLY A 166 4.81 -28.72 4.98
N SER A 167 5.73 -29.58 4.56
CA SER A 167 5.96 -29.91 3.13
C SER A 167 4.79 -30.68 2.52
N ASP A 168 4.22 -31.64 3.25
CA ASP A 168 3.06 -32.41 2.78
C ASP A 168 1.79 -31.54 2.75
N VAL A 169 1.60 -30.67 3.75
CA VAL A 169 0.54 -29.66 3.77
C VAL A 169 0.72 -28.64 2.64
N ALA A 170 1.96 -28.21 2.37
CA ALA A 170 2.28 -27.29 1.26
C ALA A 170 1.97 -27.87 -0.12
N LYS A 171 2.29 -29.14 -0.34
CA LYS A 171 1.98 -29.84 -1.60
C LYS A 171 0.47 -30.05 -1.76
N ALA A 172 -0.24 -30.42 -0.69
CA ALA A 172 -1.70 -30.54 -0.72
C ALA A 172 -2.36 -29.18 -1.02
N LEU A 173 -1.80 -28.11 -0.44
CA LEU A 173 -2.14 -26.72 -0.73
C LEU A 173 -1.93 -26.35 -2.20
N GLU A 174 -0.74 -26.65 -2.75
CA GLU A 174 -0.34 -26.32 -4.11
C GLU A 174 -1.23 -27.00 -5.17
N VAL A 175 -1.74 -28.20 -4.85
CA VAL A 175 -2.73 -28.92 -5.67
C VAL A 175 -4.12 -28.24 -5.61
N GLU A 176 -4.52 -27.69 -4.46
CA GLU A 176 -5.75 -26.89 -4.35
C GLU A 176 -5.61 -25.50 -4.99
N PHE A 177 -4.42 -24.87 -4.92
CA PHE A 177 -4.06 -23.64 -5.64
C PHE A 177 -4.29 -23.78 -7.15
N GLN A 178 -3.81 -24.85 -7.77
CA GLN A 178 -3.96 -25.03 -9.23
C GLN A 178 -5.42 -25.19 -9.66
N LYS A 179 -6.30 -25.67 -8.77
CA LYS A 179 -7.75 -25.75 -9.03
C LYS A 179 -8.47 -24.41 -8.88
N GLN A 180 -7.90 -23.42 -8.19
CA GLN A 180 -8.53 -22.12 -7.90
C GLN A 180 -8.03 -20.95 -8.77
N SER A 181 -7.36 -21.24 -9.87
CA SER A 181 -6.73 -20.30 -10.83
C SER A 181 -7.68 -19.28 -11.50
N ILE A 182 -8.99 -19.30 -11.20
CA ILE A 182 -9.97 -18.32 -11.67
C ILE A 182 -10.03 -17.08 -10.75
N LYS A 183 -9.82 -17.23 -9.43
CA LYS A 183 -9.97 -16.12 -8.46
C LYS A 183 -8.79 -15.15 -8.41
N GLU A 184 -7.57 -15.61 -8.75
CA GLU A 184 -6.39 -14.74 -8.85
C GLU A 184 -6.51 -13.72 -9.98
N VAL A 185 -7.12 -14.11 -11.10
CA VAL A 185 -7.39 -13.21 -12.24
C VAL A 185 -8.47 -12.19 -11.87
N GLU A 186 -9.57 -12.62 -11.23
CA GLU A 186 -10.65 -11.71 -10.80
C GLU A 186 -10.20 -10.69 -9.75
N ASN A 187 -9.37 -11.08 -8.77
CA ASN A 187 -8.87 -10.14 -7.75
C ASN A 187 -7.91 -9.10 -8.35
N LYS A 188 -7.07 -9.53 -9.29
CA LYS A 188 -6.17 -8.63 -10.01
C LYS A 188 -6.94 -7.66 -10.90
N GLU A 189 -7.93 -8.14 -11.65
CA GLU A 189 -8.81 -7.30 -12.47
C GLU A 189 -9.65 -6.34 -11.63
N TYR A 190 -10.22 -6.79 -10.49
CA TYR A 190 -11.01 -5.94 -9.60
C TYR A 190 -10.18 -4.81 -8.99
N PHE A 191 -8.97 -5.11 -8.52
CA PHE A 191 -8.08 -4.08 -7.99
C PHE A 191 -7.58 -3.15 -9.10
N ASP A 192 -7.16 -3.68 -10.25
CA ASP A 192 -6.71 -2.90 -11.40
C ASP A 192 -7.83 -2.00 -11.96
N GLU A 193 -9.09 -2.44 -11.94
CA GLU A 193 -10.26 -1.62 -12.27
C GLU A 193 -10.46 -0.49 -11.25
N LYS A 194 -10.34 -0.80 -9.95
CA LYS A 194 -10.52 0.17 -8.85
C LYS A 194 -9.38 1.17 -8.70
N THR A 195 -8.17 0.79 -9.09
CA THR A 195 -6.98 1.65 -9.08
C THR A 195 -6.58 2.13 -10.47
N LYS A 196 -7.42 1.88 -11.47
CA LYS A 196 -7.20 2.39 -12.82
C LYS A 196 -7.09 3.89 -12.74
N ASP A 197 -6.05 4.45 -13.34
CA ASP A 197 -5.91 5.89 -13.45
C ASP A 197 -7.09 6.43 -14.26
N ILE A 198 -8.05 7.03 -13.54
CA ILE A 198 -9.26 7.64 -14.09
C ILE A 198 -9.01 9.07 -14.57
N MET A 199 -7.86 9.67 -14.26
CA MET A 199 -7.50 11.02 -14.72
C MET A 199 -6.94 11.01 -16.15
N HIS A 200 -6.32 9.90 -16.58
CA HIS A 200 -5.94 9.67 -17.98
C HIS A 200 -7.08 9.05 -18.81
N HIS A 201 -8.31 9.57 -18.71
CA HIS A 201 -9.27 9.36 -19.79
C HIS A 201 -8.91 10.24 -20.98
N ASP A 202 -9.29 9.79 -22.18
CA ASP A 202 -9.19 10.39 -23.54
C ASP A 202 -9.73 11.84 -23.69
N THR A 203 -9.78 12.61 -22.61
CA THR A 203 -9.88 14.07 -22.57
C THR A 203 -8.62 14.61 -21.88
N ALA A 204 -7.45 14.16 -22.33
CA ALA A 204 -6.22 14.90 -22.06
C ALA A 204 -6.46 16.29 -22.67
N VAL A 205 -6.79 17.26 -21.82
CA VAL A 205 -6.61 18.67 -22.17
C VAL A 205 -5.11 18.75 -22.42
N SER A 206 -4.74 18.71 -23.70
CA SER A 206 -3.35 18.73 -24.13
C SER A 206 -2.72 19.98 -23.53
N GLN A 207 -1.41 19.96 -23.29
CA GLN A 207 -0.68 21.19 -22.98
C GLN A 207 -0.98 22.27 -24.06
N ASP A 208 -1.21 21.85 -25.30
CA ASP A 208 -1.67 22.73 -26.40
C ASP A 208 -3.10 23.29 -26.18
N ASP A 209 -4.02 22.52 -25.58
CA ASP A 209 -5.37 22.96 -25.23
C ASP A 209 -5.32 23.94 -24.05
N ILE A 210 -4.44 23.71 -23.06
CA ILE A 210 -4.18 24.64 -21.95
C ILE A 210 -3.59 25.95 -22.49
N ASP A 211 -2.59 25.87 -23.36
CA ASP A 211 -1.92 27.03 -23.95
C ASP A 211 -2.87 27.86 -24.85
N SER A 212 -3.91 27.23 -25.41
CA SER A 212 -4.95 27.91 -26.19
C SER A 212 -5.88 28.79 -25.35
N LEU A 213 -5.99 28.54 -24.05
CA LEU A 213 -6.84 29.31 -23.11
C LEU A 213 -6.16 30.59 -22.60
N PHE A 214 -4.85 30.75 -22.81
CA PHE A 214 -4.05 31.89 -22.35
C PHE A 214 -3.52 32.76 -23.50
N LYS A 215 -4.06 32.62 -24.72
CA LYS A 215 -3.82 33.51 -25.86
C LYS A 215 -4.87 34.61 -25.99
#